data_AF-A0A7S3T1G3-F1
#
_entry.id   AF-A0A7S3T1G3-F1
#
_cell.length_a   1.000
_cell.length_b   1.000
_cell.length_c   1.000
_cell.angle_alpha   90.00
_cell.angle_beta   90.00
_cell.angle_gamma   90.00
#
_symmetry.space_group_name_H-M   'P 1'
#
loop_
_entity.id
_entity.type
_entity.pdbx_description
1 polymer ?
#
loop_
_entity_poly.entity_id
_entity_poly.type
_entity_poly.pdbx_seq_one_letter_code
_entity_poly.pdbx_strand_id
1 'polypeptide(L)'
;LAYKETHFATTAASYQEYLCCDAHLWSPLCMSYPSTTQEYLAYKESMADSHEPTRGGRILGCSAAMAGAAVNGYTLCVVSGAVPQITEAFRLSLDEKAAVVSVNVIGAMLGGPLGGAVADSHGRRYGLALASFAFALGAALMMMTPGFYVLLLGRFVAGVGTGLSGVLSPIYLSEVSPPALRGTLTTANEFLLTAGCLLALFVDYSLSHDPEGWRRMLGLAGPPALLLLLVAAAVPESPVWLRSDAERARSARAASTPRATAPSFAPSPPAVAAASPRAARQIGS
;
A
#
# COMPACT_ATOMS: atom_id res chain seq x y z
N LEU A 1 -20.11 9.13 11.74
CA LEU A 1 -18.92 8.37 11.26
C LEU A 1 -17.61 8.93 11.82
N ALA A 2 -17.45 10.26 11.97
CA ALA A 2 -16.31 10.87 12.67
C ALA A 2 -16.25 10.65 14.22
N TYR A 3 -17.32 10.15 14.85
CA TYR A 3 -17.39 9.93 16.31
C TYR A 3 -16.97 8.50 16.75
N LYS A 4 -16.93 7.53 15.82
CA LYS A 4 -16.53 6.15 16.15
C LYS A 4 -15.02 5.91 16.04
N GLU A 5 -14.30 6.71 15.26
CA GLU A 5 -12.83 6.60 15.12
C GLU A 5 -12.07 7.30 16.27
N THR A 6 -12.65 8.33 16.88
CA THR A 6 -12.07 9.05 18.03
C THR A 6 -12.11 8.22 19.32
N HIS A 7 -13.07 7.30 19.46
CA HIS A 7 -13.18 6.44 20.64
C HIS A 7 -12.23 5.24 20.63
N PHE A 8 -11.75 4.78 19.47
CA PHE A 8 -10.77 3.68 19.38
C PHE A 8 -9.33 4.18 19.61
N ALA A 9 -9.03 5.43 19.23
CA ALA A 9 -7.73 6.05 19.47
C ALA A 9 -7.49 6.39 20.96
N THR A 10 -8.55 6.64 21.73
CA THR A 10 -8.45 6.97 23.17
C THR A 10 -8.28 5.73 24.05
N THR A 11 -8.81 4.56 23.66
CA THR A 11 -8.59 3.31 24.41
C THR A 11 -7.19 2.72 24.21
N ALA A 12 -6.56 2.91 23.04
CA ALA A 12 -5.19 2.47 22.80
C ALA A 12 -4.14 3.25 23.62
N ALA A 13 -4.39 4.54 23.88
CA ALA A 13 -3.52 5.36 24.73
C ALA A 13 -3.51 4.89 26.19
N SER A 14 -4.65 4.39 26.70
CA SER A 14 -4.77 3.94 28.10
C SER A 14 -4.07 2.62 28.43
N TYR A 15 -3.80 1.76 27.43
CA TYR A 15 -3.03 0.52 27.65
C TYR A 15 -1.52 0.76 27.67
N GLN A 16 -1.05 1.87 27.10
CA GLN A 16 0.37 2.16 26.95
C GLN A 16 0.98 2.81 28.20
N GLU A 17 0.17 3.43 29.06
CA GLU A 17 0.60 3.96 30.37
C GLU A 17 0.87 2.85 31.41
N TYR A 18 0.22 1.69 31.31
CA TYR A 18 0.40 0.61 32.30
C TYR A 18 1.71 -0.18 32.16
N LEU A 19 2.32 -0.21 30.96
CA LEU A 19 3.56 -0.95 30.71
C LEU A 19 4.83 -0.20 31.14
N CYS A 20 4.74 1.08 31.49
CA CYS A 20 5.90 1.90 31.88
C CYS A 20 6.26 1.85 33.38
N CYS A 21 5.43 1.27 34.26
CA CYS A 21 5.65 1.37 35.70
C CYS A 21 6.61 0.34 36.33
N ASP A 22 7.03 -0.72 35.64
CA ASP A 22 7.71 -1.86 36.32
C ASP A 22 9.15 -2.19 35.88
N ALA A 23 9.85 -1.30 35.17
CA ALA A 23 11.20 -1.59 34.68
C ALA A 23 12.26 -0.61 35.19
N HIS A 24 12.47 -0.58 36.51
CA HIS A 24 13.46 0.26 37.20
C HIS A 24 14.92 -0.24 37.11
N LEU A 25 15.32 -1.06 36.12
CA LEU A 25 16.65 -1.69 36.12
C LEU A 25 17.48 -1.67 34.82
N TRP A 26 17.16 -0.83 33.82
CA TRP A 26 18.01 -0.68 32.62
C TRP A 26 18.14 0.78 32.15
N SER A 27 19.00 1.56 32.82
CA SER A 27 19.47 2.87 32.37
C SER A 27 20.87 2.73 31.75
N PRO A 28 21.04 2.81 30.42
CA PRO A 28 21.23 4.12 29.79
C PRO A 28 20.65 4.27 28.36
N LEU A 29 19.70 3.45 27.92
CA LEU A 29 19.13 3.49 26.55
C LEU A 29 17.80 4.24 26.43
N CYS A 30 17.48 5.14 27.37
CA CYS A 30 16.47 6.17 27.14
C CYS A 30 17.02 7.25 26.19
N MET A 31 17.28 6.87 24.94
CA MET A 31 17.25 7.82 23.82
C MET A 31 15.86 8.44 23.83
N SER A 32 15.81 9.75 24.05
CA SER A 32 14.58 10.55 24.13
C SER A 32 13.63 10.19 23.00
N TYR A 33 12.48 9.61 23.35
CA TYR A 33 11.33 9.60 22.46
C TYR A 33 10.93 11.07 22.26
N PRO A 34 10.76 11.56 21.02
CA PRO A 34 10.48 12.97 20.79
C PRO A 34 9.16 13.34 21.46
N SER A 35 9.23 14.19 22.49
CA SER A 35 8.08 14.58 23.31
C SER A 35 7.24 15.66 22.64
N THR A 36 7.71 16.21 21.51
CA THR A 36 7.03 17.23 20.73
C THR A 36 6.91 16.85 19.26
N THR A 37 5.76 17.15 18.65
CA THR A 37 5.49 16.85 17.23
C THR A 37 6.44 17.61 16.27
N GLN A 38 7.17 18.62 16.75
CA GLN A 38 8.18 19.35 15.98
C GLN A 38 9.48 18.53 15.82
N GLU A 39 9.89 17.80 16.85
CA GLU A 39 10.99 16.83 16.75
C GLU A 39 10.59 15.62 15.88
N TYR A 40 9.34 15.17 15.93
CA TYR A 40 8.83 14.12 15.04
C TYR A 40 8.87 14.55 13.56
N LEU A 41 8.51 15.81 13.27
CA LEU A 41 8.56 16.37 11.91
C LEU A 41 9.99 16.61 11.44
N ALA A 42 10.88 17.12 12.29
CA ALA A 42 12.31 17.25 11.98
C ALA A 42 12.98 15.89 11.78
N TYR A 43 12.59 14.88 12.57
CA TYR A 43 13.01 13.48 12.39
C TYR A 43 12.47 12.88 11.09
N LYS A 44 11.20 13.14 10.73
CA LYS A 44 10.63 12.69 9.45
C LYS A 44 11.23 13.41 8.25
N GLU A 45 11.54 14.70 8.35
CA GLU A 45 12.21 15.47 7.29
C GLU A 45 13.66 15.03 7.13
N SER A 46 14.40 14.81 8.23
CA SER A 46 15.76 14.24 8.15
C SER A 46 15.72 12.80 7.63
N MET A 47 14.69 12.01 7.95
CA MET A 47 14.48 10.67 7.40
C MET A 47 14.08 10.69 5.92
N ALA A 48 13.28 11.66 5.46
CA ALA A 48 12.89 11.79 4.07
C ALA A 48 14.07 12.20 3.16
N ASP A 49 14.98 13.02 3.70
CA ASP A 49 16.22 13.42 3.01
C ASP A 49 17.31 12.34 3.11
N SER A 50 17.30 11.51 4.17
CA SER A 50 18.25 10.40 4.37
C SER A 50 17.78 9.05 3.81
N HIS A 51 16.49 8.89 3.47
CA HIS A 51 15.91 7.73 2.78
C HIS A 51 15.64 8.04 1.30
N GLU A 52 16.64 8.57 0.57
CA GLU A 52 16.76 8.06 -0.79
C GLU A 52 17.02 6.56 -0.66
N PRO A 53 16.12 5.68 -1.14
CA PRO A 53 16.34 4.26 -1.02
C PRO A 53 17.68 3.94 -1.66
N THR A 54 18.55 3.29 -0.87
CA THR A 54 19.87 2.85 -1.34
C THR A 54 19.69 2.14 -2.67
N ARG A 55 20.70 2.19 -3.54
CA ARG A 55 20.62 1.57 -4.88
C ARG A 55 20.11 0.12 -4.81
N GLY A 56 20.48 -0.61 -3.75
CA GLY A 56 19.96 -1.95 -3.45
C GLY A 56 18.47 -2.00 -3.10
N GLY A 57 17.97 -1.09 -2.25
CA GLY A 57 16.55 -1.02 -1.90
C GLY A 57 15.64 -0.71 -3.09
N ARG A 58 16.08 0.16 -4.02
CA ARG A 58 15.35 0.46 -5.26
C ARG A 58 15.25 -0.76 -6.16
N ILE A 59 16.36 -1.47 -6.35
CA ILE A 59 16.40 -2.69 -7.16
C ILE A 59 15.48 -3.74 -6.53
N LEU A 60 15.58 -3.96 -5.22
CA LEU A 60 14.74 -4.92 -4.50
C LEU A 60 13.25 -4.60 -4.65
N GLY A 61 12.86 -3.33 -4.47
CA GLY A 61 11.47 -2.90 -4.64
C GLY A 61 10.95 -3.09 -6.05
N CYS A 62 11.72 -2.68 -7.06
CA CYS A 62 11.36 -2.88 -8.47
C CYS A 62 11.22 -4.37 -8.81
N SER A 63 12.17 -5.20 -8.38
CA SER A 63 12.13 -6.65 -8.59
C SER A 63 10.93 -7.29 -7.92
N ALA A 64 10.58 -6.88 -6.69
CA ALA A 64 9.40 -7.38 -5.98
C ALA A 64 8.10 -6.99 -6.68
N ALA A 65 7.96 -5.74 -7.13
CA ALA A 65 6.78 -5.29 -7.86
C ALA A 65 6.58 -6.05 -9.18
N MET A 66 7.67 -6.24 -9.93
CA MET A 66 7.68 -6.98 -11.21
C MET A 66 7.40 -8.48 -11.01
N ALA A 67 7.97 -9.10 -9.96
CA ALA A 67 7.66 -10.48 -9.62
C ALA A 67 6.20 -10.66 -9.17
N GLY A 68 5.63 -9.66 -8.48
CA GLY A 68 4.18 -9.60 -8.21
C GLY A 68 3.35 -9.63 -9.49
N ALA A 69 3.75 -8.88 -10.51
CA ALA A 69 3.10 -8.91 -11.82
C ALA A 69 3.21 -10.29 -12.51
N ALA A 70 4.35 -10.98 -12.40
CA ALA A 70 4.51 -12.34 -12.89
C ALA A 70 3.57 -13.34 -12.19
N VAL A 71 3.47 -13.28 -10.86
CA VAL A 71 2.53 -14.14 -10.09
C VAL A 71 1.08 -13.84 -10.44
N ASN A 72 0.76 -12.56 -10.65
CA ASN A 72 -0.56 -12.15 -11.13
C ASN A 72 -0.87 -12.76 -12.51
N GLY A 73 0.05 -12.64 -13.46
CA GLY A 73 -0.08 -13.25 -14.79
C GLY A 73 -0.28 -14.76 -14.73
N TYR A 74 0.50 -15.46 -13.90
CA TYR A 74 0.32 -16.89 -13.68
C TYR A 74 -1.10 -17.22 -13.20
N THR A 75 -1.56 -16.51 -12.17
CA THR A 75 -2.88 -16.71 -11.55
C THR A 75 -4.04 -16.47 -12.53
N LEU A 76 -3.89 -15.50 -13.43
CA LEU A 76 -4.87 -15.18 -14.47
C LEU A 76 -4.98 -16.28 -15.52
N CYS A 77 -3.86 -16.84 -15.94
CA CYS A 77 -3.82 -17.72 -17.12
C CYS A 77 -3.94 -19.22 -16.78
N VAL A 78 -3.51 -19.66 -15.59
CA VAL A 78 -3.50 -21.08 -15.15
C VAL A 78 -4.89 -21.71 -15.07
N VAL A 79 -5.94 -20.89 -14.97
CA VAL A 79 -7.32 -21.40 -14.95
C VAL A 79 -7.70 -22.06 -16.29
N SER A 80 -7.06 -21.66 -17.39
CA SER A 80 -7.41 -22.13 -18.74
C SER A 80 -7.13 -23.62 -18.92
N GLY A 81 -6.01 -24.15 -18.43
CA GLY A 81 -5.71 -25.58 -18.45
C GLY A 81 -6.35 -26.37 -17.30
N ALA A 82 -6.67 -25.70 -16.19
CA ALA A 82 -7.26 -26.36 -15.03
C ALA A 82 -8.77 -26.65 -15.18
N VAL A 83 -9.54 -25.77 -15.85
CA VAL A 83 -11.02 -25.90 -15.96
C VAL A 83 -11.49 -27.24 -16.55
N PRO A 84 -10.87 -27.80 -17.60
CA PRO A 84 -11.25 -29.11 -18.11
C PRO A 84 -11.14 -30.23 -17.05
N GLN A 85 -10.02 -30.30 -16.33
CA GLN A 85 -9.83 -31.32 -15.28
C GLN A 85 -10.76 -31.09 -14.08
N ILE A 86 -10.96 -29.83 -13.67
CA ILE A 86 -11.91 -29.46 -12.60
C ILE A 86 -13.34 -29.85 -12.99
N THR A 87 -13.70 -29.67 -14.26
CA THR A 87 -14.99 -30.08 -14.80
C THR A 87 -15.20 -31.58 -14.63
N GLU A 88 -14.21 -32.39 -14.98
CA GLU A 88 -14.30 -33.84 -14.86
C GLU A 88 -14.37 -34.28 -13.38
N ALA A 89 -13.58 -33.65 -12.52
CA ALA A 89 -13.51 -33.95 -11.09
C ALA A 89 -14.84 -33.66 -10.35
N PHE A 90 -15.48 -32.53 -10.64
CA PHE A 90 -16.72 -32.12 -9.96
C PHE A 90 -18.00 -32.29 -10.80
N ARG A 91 -17.87 -32.80 -12.04
CA ARG A 91 -18.96 -32.90 -13.03
C ARG A 91 -19.68 -31.56 -13.25
N LEU A 92 -18.91 -30.50 -13.47
CA LEU A 92 -19.44 -29.14 -13.56
C LEU A 92 -20.32 -28.91 -14.79
N SER A 93 -21.44 -28.22 -14.57
CA SER A 93 -22.27 -27.63 -15.61
C SER A 93 -21.58 -26.46 -16.33
N LEU A 94 -22.16 -25.99 -17.44
CA LEU A 94 -21.60 -24.86 -18.20
C LEU A 94 -21.55 -23.58 -17.35
N ASP A 95 -22.61 -23.33 -16.58
CA ASP A 95 -22.74 -22.14 -15.74
C ASP A 95 -21.70 -22.15 -14.61
N GLU A 96 -21.43 -23.32 -14.03
CA GLU A 96 -20.42 -23.48 -12.99
C GLU A 96 -18.99 -23.28 -13.52
N LYS A 97 -18.70 -23.72 -14.75
CA LYS A 97 -17.41 -23.43 -15.39
C LYS A 97 -17.22 -21.93 -15.60
N ALA A 98 -18.27 -21.26 -16.09
CA ALA A 98 -18.26 -19.81 -16.25
C ALA A 98 -18.09 -19.10 -14.91
N ALA A 99 -18.71 -19.59 -13.83
CA ALA A 99 -18.55 -19.06 -12.48
C ALA A 99 -17.09 -19.17 -11.98
N VAL A 100 -16.41 -20.30 -12.20
CA VAL A 100 -15.01 -20.51 -11.79
C VAL A 100 -14.08 -19.46 -12.40
N VAL A 101 -14.30 -19.09 -13.67
CA VAL A 101 -13.47 -18.10 -14.37
C VAL A 101 -13.89 -16.66 -14.00
N SER A 102 -15.18 -16.36 -14.03
CA SER A 102 -15.71 -15.00 -13.83
C SER A 102 -15.56 -14.48 -12.41
N VAL A 103 -15.63 -15.34 -11.39
CA VAL A 103 -15.50 -14.90 -9.99
C VAL A 103 -14.14 -14.27 -9.68
N ASN A 104 -13.08 -14.69 -10.39
CA ASN A 104 -11.76 -14.07 -10.30
C ASN A 104 -11.78 -12.62 -10.79
N VAL A 105 -12.49 -12.35 -11.89
CA VAL A 105 -12.65 -10.99 -12.43
C VAL A 105 -13.47 -10.12 -11.49
N ILE A 106 -14.52 -10.67 -10.86
CA ILE A 106 -15.30 -9.97 -9.84
C ILE A 106 -14.40 -9.61 -8.64
N GLY A 107 -13.57 -10.55 -8.18
CA GLY A 107 -12.57 -10.29 -7.15
C GLY A 107 -11.60 -9.17 -7.54
N ALA A 108 -11.10 -9.17 -8.76
CA ALA A 108 -10.20 -8.12 -9.26
C ALA A 108 -10.88 -6.75 -9.36
N MET A 109 -12.14 -6.72 -9.78
CA MET A 109 -12.95 -5.51 -9.86
C MET A 109 -13.12 -4.84 -8.48
N LEU A 110 -13.24 -5.64 -7.42
CA LEU A 110 -13.29 -5.14 -6.04
C LEU A 110 -11.88 -4.82 -5.50
N GLY A 111 -10.88 -5.62 -5.86
CA GLY A 111 -9.49 -5.48 -5.42
C GLY A 111 -8.81 -4.21 -5.94
N GLY A 112 -9.16 -3.73 -7.14
CA GLY A 112 -8.57 -2.53 -7.74
C GLY A 112 -8.79 -1.26 -6.90
N PRO A 113 -10.05 -0.85 -6.62
CA PRO A 113 -10.36 0.29 -5.77
C PRO A 113 -9.81 0.15 -4.35
N LEU A 114 -9.87 -1.06 -3.79
CA LEU A 114 -9.26 -1.36 -2.49
C LEU A 114 -7.74 -1.14 -2.53
N GLY A 115 -7.07 -1.54 -3.60
CA GLY A 115 -5.64 -1.30 -3.81
C GLY A 115 -5.27 0.16 -3.89
N GLY A 116 -6.05 0.97 -4.60
CA GLY A 116 -5.87 2.43 -4.61
C GLY A 116 -6.01 3.03 -3.21
N ALA A 117 -7.11 2.70 -2.51
CA ALA A 117 -7.35 3.19 -1.15
C ALA A 117 -6.25 2.76 -0.16
N VAL A 118 -5.79 1.51 -0.23
CA VAL A 118 -4.70 0.99 0.60
C VAL A 118 -3.38 1.67 0.26
N ALA A 119 -3.07 1.86 -1.03
CA ALA A 119 -1.85 2.55 -1.47
C ALA A 119 -1.76 3.95 -0.88
N ASP A 120 -2.88 4.68 -0.87
CA ASP A 120 -2.94 6.06 -0.43
C ASP A 120 -2.91 6.22 1.10
N SER A 121 -3.43 5.23 1.84
CA SER A 121 -3.56 5.29 3.30
C SER A 121 -2.42 4.59 4.05
N HIS A 122 -2.00 3.41 3.61
CA HIS A 122 -1.02 2.55 4.32
C HIS A 122 0.30 2.39 3.57
N GLY A 123 0.41 2.93 2.35
CA GLY A 123 1.60 2.85 1.53
C GLY A 123 1.56 1.69 0.52
N ARG A 124 2.51 1.73 -0.41
CA ARG A 124 2.57 0.81 -1.55
C ARG A 124 3.14 -0.54 -1.12
N ARG A 125 4.11 -0.55 -0.21
CA ARG A 125 4.71 -1.78 0.34
C ARG A 125 3.66 -2.64 1.04
N TYR A 126 2.82 -2.03 1.88
CA TYR A 126 1.75 -2.75 2.58
C TYR A 126 0.73 -3.31 1.60
N GLY A 127 0.37 -2.54 0.56
CA GLY A 127 -0.49 -3.03 -0.51
C GLY A 127 0.10 -4.25 -1.23
N LEU A 128 1.39 -4.21 -1.59
CA LEU A 128 2.07 -5.33 -2.27
C LEU A 128 2.07 -6.59 -1.38
N ALA A 129 2.34 -6.43 -0.07
CA ALA A 129 2.25 -7.53 0.88
C ALA A 129 0.82 -8.11 0.96
N LEU A 130 -0.20 -7.25 0.99
CA LEU A 130 -1.61 -7.69 1.01
C LEU A 130 -1.98 -8.46 -0.26
N ALA A 131 -1.49 -8.01 -1.43
CA ALA A 131 -1.69 -8.71 -2.70
C ALA A 131 -1.03 -10.11 -2.68
N SER A 132 0.23 -10.19 -2.23
CA SER A 132 0.96 -11.46 -2.10
C SER A 132 0.27 -12.41 -1.11
N PHE A 133 -0.23 -11.88 0.01
CA PHE A 133 -1.01 -12.66 0.97
C PHE A 133 -2.29 -13.21 0.34
N ALA A 134 -3.04 -12.39 -0.39
CA ALA A 134 -4.25 -12.82 -1.09
C ALA A 134 -3.97 -13.92 -2.13
N PHE A 135 -2.88 -13.80 -2.90
CA PHE A 135 -2.46 -14.86 -3.83
C PHE A 135 -2.09 -16.15 -3.11
N ALA A 136 -1.30 -16.08 -2.04
CA ALA A 136 -0.90 -17.25 -1.27
C ALA A 136 -2.10 -17.96 -0.63
N LEU A 137 -3.02 -17.19 -0.03
CA LEU A 137 -4.24 -17.72 0.57
C LEU A 137 -5.16 -18.32 -0.48
N GLY A 138 -5.37 -17.64 -1.61
CA GLY A 138 -6.15 -18.16 -2.72
C GLY A 138 -5.58 -19.48 -3.26
N ALA A 139 -4.27 -19.54 -3.49
CA ALA A 139 -3.59 -20.75 -3.94
C ALA A 139 -3.74 -21.92 -2.94
N ALA A 140 -3.59 -21.65 -1.64
CA ALA A 140 -3.77 -22.67 -0.60
C ALA A 140 -5.22 -23.20 -0.56
N LEU A 141 -6.21 -22.29 -0.61
CA LEU A 141 -7.63 -22.67 -0.65
C LEU A 141 -7.96 -23.53 -1.87
N MET A 142 -7.44 -23.17 -3.04
CA MET A 142 -7.67 -23.92 -4.27
C MET A 142 -6.97 -25.29 -4.27
N MET A 143 -5.74 -25.36 -3.75
CA MET A 143 -5.00 -26.62 -3.66
C MET A 143 -5.68 -27.60 -2.69
N MET A 144 -6.11 -27.12 -1.52
CA MET A 144 -6.72 -27.91 -0.45
C MET A 144 -8.25 -28.05 -0.59
N THR A 145 -8.83 -27.58 -1.70
CA THR A 145 -10.29 -27.47 -1.79
C THR A 145 -11.00 -28.82 -1.67
N PRO A 146 -11.96 -28.99 -0.74
CA PRO A 146 -12.78 -30.20 -0.66
C PRO A 146 -13.98 -30.18 -1.62
N GLY A 147 -14.28 -29.03 -2.25
CA GLY A 147 -15.47 -28.89 -3.07
C GLY A 147 -15.57 -27.60 -3.88
N PHE A 148 -16.61 -27.49 -4.69
CA PHE A 148 -16.81 -26.40 -5.64
C PHE A 148 -16.84 -25.00 -4.98
N TYR A 149 -17.57 -24.83 -3.88
CA TYR A 149 -17.70 -23.51 -3.24
C TYR A 149 -16.38 -22.99 -2.64
N VAL A 150 -15.54 -23.88 -2.10
CA VAL A 150 -14.21 -23.50 -1.57
C VAL A 150 -13.27 -23.16 -2.72
N LEU A 151 -13.40 -23.83 -3.88
CA LEU A 151 -12.68 -23.46 -5.10
C LEU A 151 -13.08 -22.04 -5.57
N LEU A 152 -14.38 -21.72 -5.57
CA LEU A 152 -14.89 -20.40 -5.91
C LEU A 152 -14.36 -19.33 -4.96
N LEU A 153 -14.36 -19.61 -3.65
CA LEU A 153 -13.80 -18.71 -2.66
C LEU A 153 -12.30 -18.48 -2.89
N GLY A 154 -11.53 -19.54 -3.15
CA GLY A 154 -10.10 -19.44 -3.48
C GLY A 154 -9.85 -18.59 -4.73
N ARG A 155 -10.65 -18.78 -5.78
CA ARG A 155 -10.62 -17.97 -7.02
C ARG A 155 -10.96 -16.51 -6.75
N PHE A 156 -11.97 -16.24 -5.93
CA PHE A 156 -12.37 -14.89 -5.55
C PHE A 156 -11.23 -14.18 -4.80
N VAL A 157 -10.64 -14.83 -3.80
CA VAL A 157 -9.54 -14.29 -2.99
C VAL A 157 -8.30 -14.03 -3.85
N ALA A 158 -7.96 -14.97 -4.74
CA ALA A 158 -6.89 -14.77 -5.72
C ALA A 158 -7.18 -13.58 -6.66
N GLY A 159 -8.43 -13.42 -7.08
CA GLY A 159 -8.91 -12.29 -7.87
C GLY A 159 -8.72 -10.94 -7.16
N VAL A 160 -9.01 -10.86 -5.85
CA VAL A 160 -8.73 -9.66 -5.05
C VAL A 160 -7.23 -9.34 -5.09
N GLY A 161 -6.36 -10.35 -4.95
CA GLY A 161 -4.91 -10.23 -5.12
C GLY A 161 -4.51 -9.69 -6.50
N THR A 162 -5.15 -10.19 -7.57
CA THR A 162 -4.98 -9.69 -8.95
C THR A 162 -5.31 -8.20 -9.07
N GLY A 163 -6.44 -7.77 -8.52
CA GLY A 163 -6.84 -6.35 -8.53
C GLY A 163 -5.86 -5.47 -7.77
N LEU A 164 -5.45 -5.90 -6.58
CA LEU A 164 -4.45 -5.20 -5.75
C LEU A 164 -3.12 -5.05 -6.51
N SER A 165 -2.54 -6.17 -6.95
CA SER A 165 -1.24 -6.19 -7.62
C SER A 165 -1.25 -5.41 -8.94
N GLY A 166 -2.34 -5.49 -9.72
CA GLY A 166 -2.47 -4.80 -10.99
C GLY A 166 -2.41 -3.27 -10.86
N VAL A 167 -2.89 -2.72 -9.75
CA VAL A 167 -2.82 -1.28 -9.46
C VAL A 167 -1.49 -0.92 -8.79
N LEU A 168 -1.06 -1.69 -7.80
CA LEU A 168 0.07 -1.35 -6.94
C LEU A 168 1.43 -1.49 -7.62
N SER A 169 1.64 -2.56 -8.41
CA SER A 169 2.92 -2.81 -9.09
C SER A 169 3.34 -1.64 -10.00
N PRO A 170 2.52 -1.17 -10.97
CA PRO A 170 2.90 -0.06 -11.83
C PRO A 170 3.03 1.27 -11.08
N ILE A 171 2.20 1.52 -10.05
CA ILE A 171 2.30 2.73 -9.21
C ILE A 171 3.65 2.78 -8.52
N TYR A 172 4.01 1.72 -7.78
CA TYR A 172 5.30 1.64 -7.08
C TYR A 172 6.47 1.87 -8.04
N LEU A 173 6.42 1.21 -9.19
CA LEU A 173 7.47 1.29 -10.19
C LEU A 173 7.60 2.71 -10.77
N SER A 174 6.48 3.41 -10.99
CA SER A 174 6.48 4.79 -11.49
C SER A 174 7.06 5.79 -10.48
N GLU A 175 6.93 5.52 -9.19
CA GLU A 175 7.36 6.38 -8.09
C GLU A 175 8.83 6.19 -7.71
N VAL A 176 9.33 4.96 -7.85
CA VAL A 176 10.73 4.61 -7.53
C VAL A 176 11.65 4.76 -8.75
N SER A 177 11.11 4.72 -9.96
CA SER A 177 11.88 4.83 -11.20
C SER A 177 12.43 6.24 -11.43
N PRO A 178 13.69 6.36 -11.90
CA PRO A 178 14.20 7.62 -12.39
C PRO A 178 13.45 8.01 -13.68
N PRO A 179 13.26 9.30 -13.98
CA PRO A 179 12.45 9.75 -15.11
C PRO A 179 12.82 9.10 -16.46
N ALA A 180 14.11 8.86 -16.70
CA ALA A 180 14.61 8.26 -17.94
C ALA A 180 14.27 6.77 -18.11
N LEU A 181 14.07 6.02 -17.02
CA LEU A 181 13.83 4.56 -17.06
C LEU A 181 12.40 4.17 -16.70
N ARG A 182 11.55 5.14 -16.37
CA ARG A 182 10.16 4.90 -15.95
C ARG A 182 9.38 4.07 -16.97
N GLY A 183 9.46 4.44 -18.25
CA GLY A 183 8.80 3.70 -19.33
C GLY A 183 9.29 2.27 -19.45
N THR A 184 10.61 2.07 -19.47
CA THR A 184 11.22 0.73 -19.58
C THR A 184 10.82 -0.19 -18.43
N LEU A 185 10.81 0.31 -17.20
CA LEU A 185 10.42 -0.49 -16.04
C LEU A 185 8.93 -0.86 -16.10
N THR A 186 8.05 0.07 -16.43
CA THR A 186 6.61 -0.23 -16.59
C THR A 186 6.36 -1.23 -17.70
N THR A 187 7.03 -1.12 -18.84
CA THR A 187 6.93 -2.12 -19.92
C THR A 187 7.49 -3.47 -19.47
N ALA A 188 8.59 -3.50 -18.72
CA ALA A 188 9.14 -4.74 -18.18
C ALA A 188 8.19 -5.41 -17.17
N ASN A 189 7.39 -4.64 -16.43
CA ASN A 189 6.34 -5.16 -15.56
C ASN A 189 5.25 -5.90 -16.35
N GLU A 190 4.76 -5.30 -17.44
CA GLU A 190 3.77 -5.95 -18.34
C GLU A 190 4.37 -7.16 -19.06
N PHE A 191 5.65 -7.09 -19.44
CA PHE A 191 6.36 -8.24 -19.98
C PHE A 191 6.43 -9.39 -18.96
N LEU A 192 6.68 -9.12 -17.68
CA LEU A 192 6.67 -10.16 -16.66
C LEU A 192 5.27 -10.71 -16.37
N LEU A 193 4.23 -9.88 -16.44
CA LEU A 193 2.85 -10.35 -16.36
C LEU A 193 2.56 -11.36 -17.47
N THR A 194 2.89 -11.01 -18.71
CA THR A 194 2.71 -11.92 -19.86
C THR A 194 3.61 -13.16 -19.79
N ALA A 195 4.85 -13.03 -19.29
CA ALA A 195 5.73 -14.18 -19.02
C ALA A 195 5.16 -15.12 -17.96
N GLY A 196 4.50 -14.60 -16.92
CA GLY A 196 3.77 -15.38 -15.94
C GLY A 196 2.62 -16.18 -16.57
N CYS A 197 1.89 -15.57 -17.51
CA CYS A 197 0.88 -16.27 -18.30
C CYS A 197 1.46 -17.40 -19.16
N LEU A 198 2.61 -17.17 -19.81
CA LEU A 198 3.29 -18.21 -20.58
C LEU A 198 3.73 -19.39 -19.68
N LEU A 199 4.24 -19.08 -18.48
CA LEU A 199 4.64 -20.10 -17.50
C LEU A 199 3.43 -20.90 -17.01
N ALA A 200 2.26 -20.27 -16.85
CA ALA A 200 1.02 -20.98 -16.55
C ALA A 200 0.66 -21.99 -17.64
N LEU A 201 0.69 -21.58 -18.91
CA LEU A 201 0.40 -22.49 -20.03
C LEU A 201 1.40 -23.66 -20.09
N PHE A 202 2.67 -23.43 -19.80
CA PHE A 202 3.67 -24.50 -19.72
C PHE A 202 3.37 -25.49 -18.59
N VAL A 203 3.04 -24.98 -17.40
CA VAL A 203 2.65 -25.82 -16.24
C VAL A 203 1.38 -26.61 -16.56
N ASP A 204 0.36 -25.96 -17.11
CA ASP A 204 -0.89 -26.59 -17.53
C ASP A 204 -0.64 -27.74 -18.51
N TYR A 205 0.20 -27.53 -19.52
CA TYR A 205 0.59 -28.59 -20.46
C TYR A 205 1.31 -29.74 -19.75
N SER A 206 2.30 -29.44 -18.90
CA SER A 206 3.11 -30.46 -18.24
C SER A 206 2.33 -31.33 -17.24
N LEU A 207 1.29 -30.76 -16.59
CA LEU A 207 0.46 -31.46 -15.61
C LEU A 207 -0.87 -31.96 -16.22
N SER A 208 -1.09 -31.77 -17.52
CA SER A 208 -2.35 -32.13 -18.19
C SER A 208 -2.69 -33.63 -18.11
N HIS A 209 -1.67 -34.48 -18.01
CA HIS A 209 -1.83 -35.94 -17.93
C HIS A 209 -2.17 -36.46 -16.53
N ASP A 210 -1.99 -35.65 -15.49
CA ASP A 210 -2.31 -36.03 -14.12
C ASP A 210 -3.79 -35.71 -13.82
N PRO A 211 -4.63 -36.69 -13.45
CA PRO A 211 -6.05 -36.46 -13.12
C PRO A 211 -6.27 -35.44 -11.98
N GLU A 212 -5.30 -35.29 -11.07
CA GLU A 212 -5.34 -34.29 -10.00
C GLU A 212 -4.36 -33.12 -10.25
N GLY A 213 -3.86 -33.00 -11.48
CA GLY A 213 -2.91 -31.98 -11.91
C GLY A 213 -3.40 -30.56 -11.61
N TRP A 214 -4.70 -30.29 -11.78
CA TRP A 214 -5.31 -28.99 -11.55
C TRP A 214 -5.11 -28.44 -10.14
N ARG A 215 -5.06 -29.29 -9.10
CA ARG A 215 -4.78 -28.84 -7.73
C ARG A 215 -3.37 -28.27 -7.62
N ARG A 216 -2.42 -28.92 -8.28
CA ARG A 216 -1.01 -28.52 -8.29
C ARG A 216 -0.80 -27.33 -9.23
N MET A 217 -1.46 -27.27 -10.39
CA MET A 217 -1.47 -26.09 -11.27
C MET A 217 -1.90 -24.86 -10.48
N LEU A 218 -3.03 -24.91 -9.79
CA LEU A 218 -3.51 -23.76 -9.00
C LEU A 218 -2.66 -23.50 -7.75
N GLY A 219 -2.15 -24.55 -7.10
CA GLY A 219 -1.34 -24.45 -5.89
C GLY A 219 0.08 -23.92 -6.14
N LEU A 220 0.65 -24.08 -7.34
CA LEU A 220 2.01 -23.64 -7.66
C LEU A 220 2.17 -22.11 -7.65
N ALA A 221 1.07 -21.35 -7.68
CA ALA A 221 1.07 -19.92 -7.44
C ALA A 221 1.44 -19.55 -5.99
N GLY A 222 1.24 -20.47 -5.04
CA GLY A 222 1.44 -20.25 -3.61
C GLY A 222 2.90 -20.00 -3.21
N PRO A 223 3.86 -20.88 -3.54
CA PRO A 223 5.27 -20.69 -3.20
C PRO A 223 5.87 -19.34 -3.65
N PRO A 224 5.71 -18.88 -4.91
CA PRO A 224 6.24 -17.57 -5.30
C PRO A 224 5.49 -16.42 -4.62
N ALA A 225 4.18 -16.56 -4.35
CA ALA A 225 3.43 -15.55 -3.59
C ALA A 225 3.90 -15.44 -2.13
N LEU A 226 4.20 -16.56 -1.47
CA LEU A 226 4.77 -16.57 -0.11
C LEU A 226 6.18 -15.97 -0.09
N LEU A 227 7.02 -16.29 -1.07
CA LEU A 227 8.33 -15.66 -1.20
C LEU A 227 8.21 -14.15 -1.37
N LEU A 228 7.28 -13.69 -2.20
CA LEU A 228 7.02 -12.26 -2.38
C LEU A 228 6.50 -11.59 -1.11
N LEU A 229 5.65 -12.28 -0.34
CA LEU A 229 5.17 -11.78 0.94
C LEU A 229 6.33 -11.55 1.93
N LEU A 230 7.29 -12.47 1.97
CA LEU A 230 8.50 -12.33 2.80
C LEU A 230 9.39 -11.18 2.30
N VAL A 231 9.60 -11.09 0.98
CA VAL A 231 10.41 -10.03 0.38
C VAL A 231 9.76 -8.65 0.55
N ALA A 232 8.43 -8.55 0.52
CA ALA A 232 7.69 -7.31 0.72
C ALA A 232 7.99 -6.65 2.08
N ALA A 233 8.39 -7.44 3.09
CA ALA A 233 8.82 -6.91 4.38
C ALA A 233 10.22 -6.24 4.35
N ALA A 234 11.02 -6.47 3.31
CA ALA A 234 12.31 -5.82 3.11
C ALA A 234 12.24 -4.68 2.07
N VAL A 235 11.13 -4.56 1.33
CA VAL A 235 10.94 -3.52 0.31
C VAL A 235 10.86 -2.14 1.00
N PRO A 236 11.63 -1.13 0.53
CA PRO A 236 11.48 0.23 1.02
C PRO A 236 10.16 0.82 0.51
N GLU A 237 9.54 1.65 1.34
CA GLU A 237 8.32 2.36 0.96
C GLU A 237 8.60 3.42 -0.12
N SER A 238 7.57 3.79 -0.87
CA SER A 238 7.70 4.78 -1.94
C SER A 238 8.10 6.17 -1.39
N PRO A 239 9.13 6.82 -1.98
CA PRO A 239 9.55 8.17 -1.58
C PRO A 239 8.50 9.24 -1.91
N VAL A 240 7.60 8.98 -2.86
CA VAL A 240 6.47 9.86 -3.17
C VAL A 240 5.41 9.76 -2.09
N TRP A 241 5.09 8.53 -1.66
CA TRP A 241 4.12 8.32 -0.59
C TRP A 241 4.60 8.91 0.75
N LEU A 242 5.86 8.70 1.13
CA LEU A 242 6.45 9.24 2.36
C LEU A 242 6.31 10.76 2.45
N ARG A 243 6.51 11.48 1.34
CA ARG A 243 6.32 12.93 1.27
C ARG A 243 4.85 13.33 1.44
N SER A 244 3.94 12.62 0.76
CA SER A 244 2.50 12.87 0.85
C SER A 244 1.92 12.59 2.25
N ASP A 245 2.47 11.62 2.97
CA ASP A 245 2.10 11.29 4.34
C ASP A 245 2.57 12.38 5.31
N ALA A 246 3.81 12.84 5.16
CA ALA A 246 4.35 13.94 5.95
C ALA A 246 3.54 15.25 5.77
N GLU A 247 3.12 15.57 4.55
CA GLU A 247 2.25 16.71 4.26
C GLU A 247 0.86 16.60 4.89
N ARG A 248 0.26 15.40 4.86
CA ARG A 248 -1.01 15.14 5.54
C ARG A 248 -0.90 15.31 7.05
N ALA A 249 0.17 14.79 7.66
CA ALA A 249 0.44 14.98 9.07
C ALA A 249 0.62 16.46 9.45
N ARG A 250 1.31 17.25 8.61
CA ARG A 250 1.45 18.71 8.80
C ARG A 250 0.10 19.44 8.73
N SER A 251 -0.73 19.11 7.74
CA SER A 251 -2.03 19.76 7.53
C SER A 251 -3.02 19.45 8.66
N ALA A 252 -3.07 18.20 9.13
CA ALA A 252 -3.88 17.81 10.28
C ALA A 252 -3.48 18.59 11.55
N ARG A 253 -2.18 18.82 11.76
CA ARG A 253 -1.67 19.62 12.88
C ARG A 253 -2.05 21.09 12.77
N ALA A 254 -1.95 21.69 11.58
CA ALA A 254 -2.35 23.07 11.34
C ALA A 254 -3.85 23.29 11.62
N ALA A 255 -4.70 22.31 11.32
CA ALA A 255 -6.13 22.35 11.64
C ALA A 255 -6.43 22.17 13.14
N SER A 256 -5.60 21.42 13.87
CA SER A 256 -5.76 21.20 15.32
C SER A 256 -5.20 22.31 16.21
N THR A 257 -4.33 23.18 15.67
CA THR A 257 -3.84 24.35 16.39
C THR A 257 -4.98 25.38 16.45
N PRO A 258 -5.48 25.79 17.63
CA PRO A 258 -6.49 26.83 17.72
C PRO A 258 -5.94 28.07 17.01
N ARG A 259 -6.64 28.55 15.98
CA ARG A 259 -6.32 29.83 15.35
C ARG A 259 -6.35 30.86 16.46
N ALA A 260 -5.18 31.35 16.88
CA ALA A 260 -5.10 32.48 17.80
C ALA A 260 -5.91 33.60 17.14
N THR A 261 -7.11 33.84 17.65
CA THR A 261 -7.92 35.00 17.27
C THR A 261 -7.06 36.19 17.57
N ALA A 262 -6.63 36.91 16.53
CA ALA A 262 -5.99 38.20 16.69
C ALA A 262 -6.82 39.03 17.68
N PRO A 263 -6.23 39.66 18.71
CA PRO A 263 -7.00 40.41 19.68
C PRO A 263 -7.72 41.55 18.96
N SER A 264 -9.05 41.44 18.88
CA SER A 264 -9.99 42.38 18.22
C SER A 264 -10.18 43.71 18.98
N PHE A 265 -9.27 44.08 19.88
CA PHE A 265 -9.39 45.30 20.68
C PHE A 265 -8.09 46.09 20.65
N ALA A 266 -7.90 46.86 19.58
CA ALA A 266 -7.16 48.10 19.68
C ALA A 266 -8.17 49.22 20.00
N PRO A 267 -8.23 49.75 21.24
CA PRO A 267 -9.01 50.95 21.49
C PRO A 267 -8.37 52.12 20.73
N SER A 268 -9.15 52.83 19.92
CA SER A 268 -8.72 54.06 19.26
C SER A 268 -8.63 55.21 20.27
N PRO A 269 -7.49 55.94 20.34
CA PRO A 269 -7.45 57.25 20.97
C PRO A 269 -7.62 58.38 19.94
N PRO A 270 -7.96 59.60 20.40
CA PRO A 270 -9.03 60.41 19.82
C PRO A 270 -8.56 61.44 18.79
N ALA A 271 -9.51 61.89 17.96
CA ALA A 271 -9.38 63.09 17.15
C ALA A 271 -9.22 64.33 18.05
N VAL A 272 -8.04 64.96 18.03
CA VAL A 272 -7.82 66.28 18.64
C VAL A 272 -7.38 67.26 17.56
N ALA A 273 -8.33 68.15 17.25
CA ALA A 273 -8.23 69.55 16.86
C ALA A 273 -7.07 70.02 15.96
N ALA A 274 -7.47 70.54 14.81
CA ALA A 274 -6.68 71.42 13.96
C ALA A 274 -6.15 72.64 14.75
N ALA A 275 -4.85 72.91 14.60
CA ALA A 275 -4.27 74.23 14.77
C ALA A 275 -3.20 74.44 13.69
N SER A 276 -3.45 75.40 12.79
CA SER A 276 -2.43 76.11 11.99
C SER A 276 -2.39 77.56 12.53
N PRO A 277 -1.46 78.46 12.13
CA PRO A 277 -0.20 78.33 11.37
C PRO A 277 0.98 79.20 11.94
N ARG A 278 2.12 79.20 11.23
CA ARG A 278 3.18 80.27 11.10
C ARG A 278 4.34 80.40 12.10
N ALA A 279 5.50 80.74 11.49
CA ALA A 279 6.80 81.23 12.01
C ALA A 279 7.70 80.15 12.66
N ALA A 280 8.98 79.96 12.32
CA ALA A 280 9.96 80.79 11.63
C ALA A 280 11.02 79.89 10.93
N ARG A 281 11.37 80.20 9.68
CA ARG A 281 12.52 79.63 8.96
C ARG A 281 13.24 80.75 8.19
N GLN A 282 14.07 81.46 8.93
CA GLN A 282 15.19 82.32 8.52
C GLN A 282 16.14 82.17 9.74
N ILE A 283 17.42 81.81 9.66
CA ILE A 283 18.51 82.28 8.81
C ILE A 283 19.56 81.16 8.77
N GLY A 284 20.09 80.86 7.58
CA GLY A 284 21.40 80.25 7.44
C GLY A 284 22.44 81.35 7.21
N SER A 285 23.51 81.30 7.99
CA SER A 285 24.84 81.85 7.70
C SER A 285 25.84 81.04 8.52
#